data_AF-X1ECS7-F1
#
_entry.id   AF-X1ECS7-F1
#
_cell.length_a   1.000
_cell.length_b   1.000
_cell.length_c   1.000
_cell.angle_alpha   90.00
_cell.angle_beta   90.00
_cell.angle_gamma   90.00
#
_symmetry.space_group_name_H-M   'P 1'
#
loop_
_entity.id
_entity.type
_entity.pdbx_description
1 polymer ?
#
loop_
_entity_poly.entity_id
_entity_poly.type
_entity_poly.pdbx_seq_one_letter_code
_entity_poly.pdbx_strand_id
1 'polypeptide(L)' 'MIPIKLNLKNFLSYGENVPPLDFTQFHVACLSGHNGQGKSALLDAITWSVWGEGRKASQERKADYSLLRMGQEDMQVE' A
#
# COMPACT_ATOMS: atom_id res chain seq x y z
N MET A 1 -3.79 12.13 -13.07
CA MET A 1 -3.45 10.70 -13.25
C MET A 1 -4.60 9.88 -12.68
N ILE A 2 -5.08 8.85 -13.38
CA ILE A 2 -6.13 7.93 -12.87
C ILE A 2 -5.46 6.55 -12.70
N PRO A 3 -5.45 5.96 -11.50
CA PRO A 3 -4.85 4.65 -11.29
C PRO A 3 -5.69 3.56 -11.99
N ILE A 4 -5.03 2.59 -12.61
CA ILE A 4 -5.68 1.48 -13.35
C ILE A 4 -5.56 0.17 -12.57
N LYS A 5 -4.40 -0.10 -12.01
CA LYS A 5 -4.10 -1.32 -11.27
C LYS A 5 -3.14 -1.03 -10.12
N LEU A 6 -3.21 -1.83 -9.06
CA LEU A 6 -2.25 -1.84 -7.97
C LEU A 6 -1.90 -3.29 -7.60
N ASN A 7 -0.60 -3.59 -7.57
CA ASN A 7 -0.01 -4.85 -7.16
C ASN A 7 0.82 -4.59 -5.90
N LEU A 8 0.70 -5.48 -4.92
CA LEU A 8 1.38 -5.36 -3.63
C LEU A 8 2.12 -6.66 -3.31
N LYS A 9 3.35 -6.51 -2.80
CA LYS A 9 4.11 -7.60 -2.19
C LYS A 9 4.77 -7.09 -0.92
N ASN A 10 4.58 -7.79 0.19
CA ASN A 10 5.28 -7.55 1.46
C ASN A 10 5.21 -6.10 1.95
N PHE A 11 4.09 -5.43 1.70
CA PHE A 11 3.86 -4.04 2.04
C PHE A 11 2.91 -3.92 3.24
N LEU A 12 3.43 -3.50 4.40
CA LEU A 12 2.69 -3.37 5.65
C LEU A 12 1.93 -4.66 6.02
N SER A 13 0.60 -4.62 6.01
CA SER A 13 -0.26 -5.78 6.32
C SER A 13 -0.41 -6.75 5.13
N TYR A 14 0.01 -6.35 3.94
CA TYR A 14 -0.08 -7.14 2.71
C TYR A 14 1.15 -8.04 2.57
N GLY A 15 0.93 -9.32 2.27
CA GLY A 15 1.99 -10.33 2.12
C GLY A 15 2.40 -10.60 0.69
N GLU A 16 2.80 -11.83 0.46
CA GLU A 16 3.01 -12.35 -0.88
C GLU A 16 1.70 -12.81 -1.50
N ASN A 17 1.67 -12.88 -2.85
CA ASN A 17 0.55 -13.39 -3.64
C ASN A 17 -0.79 -12.65 -3.39
N VAL A 18 -0.72 -11.36 -3.11
CA VAL A 18 -1.91 -10.50 -2.96
C VAL A 18 -2.54 -10.31 -4.35
N PRO A 19 -3.85 -10.58 -4.50
CA PRO A 19 -4.54 -10.32 -5.77
C PRO A 19 -4.42 -8.84 -6.16
N PRO A 20 -4.17 -8.54 -7.45
CA PRO A 20 -4.11 -7.17 -7.90
C PRO A 20 -5.46 -6.48 -7.73
N LEU A 21 -5.43 -5.23 -7.29
CA LEU A 21 -6.61 -4.37 -7.26
C LEU A 21 -6.75 -3.68 -8.61
N ASP A 22 -7.81 -4.00 -9.34
CA ASP A 22 -8.16 -3.36 -10.61
C ASP A 22 -9.16 -2.22 -10.34
N PHE A 23 -8.68 -0.97 -10.48
CA PHE A 23 -9.49 0.22 -10.25
C PHE A 23 -10.51 0.46 -11.37
N THR A 24 -10.39 -0.20 -12.53
CA THR A 24 -11.36 -0.02 -13.61
C THR A 24 -12.73 -0.64 -13.30
N GLN A 25 -12.77 -1.53 -12.29
CA GLN A 25 -13.98 -2.22 -11.84
C GLN A 25 -14.93 -1.33 -11.02
N PHE A 26 -14.47 -0.15 -10.57
CA PHE A 26 -15.26 0.76 -9.76
C PHE A 26 -14.87 2.22 -9.94
N HIS A 27 -15.85 3.12 -9.90
CA HIS A 27 -15.58 4.57 -9.85
C HIS A 27 -15.39 5.06 -8.41
N VAL A 28 -16.08 4.42 -7.45
CA VAL A 28 -16.00 4.73 -6.02
C VAL A 28 -15.99 3.41 -5.25
N ALA A 29 -15.09 3.30 -4.28
CA ALA A 29 -15.03 2.16 -3.37
C ALA A 29 -15.05 2.63 -1.91
N CYS A 30 -15.66 1.82 -1.05
CA CYS A 30 -15.62 2.00 0.40
C CYS A 30 -14.71 0.93 1.01
N LEU A 31 -13.67 1.37 1.74
CA LEU A 31 -12.80 0.47 2.49
C LEU A 31 -13.33 0.34 3.92
N SER A 32 -13.89 -0.83 4.25
CA SER A 32 -14.45 -1.13 5.57
C SER A 32 -13.85 -2.40 6.17
N GLY A 33 -13.92 -2.54 7.49
CA GLY A 33 -13.35 -3.68 8.23
C GLY A 33 -12.67 -3.27 9.53
N HIS A 34 -12.23 -4.25 10.33
CA HIS A 34 -11.61 -4.03 11.63
C HIS A 34 -10.26 -3.30 11.57
N ASN A 35 -9.83 -2.75 12.70
CA ASN A 35 -8.50 -2.15 12.81
C ASN A 35 -7.42 -3.21 12.50
N GLY A 36 -6.33 -2.81 11.84
CA GLY A 36 -5.25 -3.71 11.43
C GLY A 36 -5.47 -4.51 10.13
N GLN A 37 -6.66 -4.44 9.50
CA GLN A 37 -6.98 -5.18 8.27
C GLN A 37 -6.48 -4.51 6.97
N GLY A 38 -5.38 -3.73 7.02
CA GLY A 38 -4.75 -3.19 5.80
C GLY A 38 -5.44 -2.01 5.10
N LYS A 39 -6.59 -1.51 5.58
CA LYS A 39 -7.29 -0.36 4.95
C LYS A 39 -6.41 0.88 4.76
N SER A 40 -5.73 1.31 5.83
CA SER A 40 -4.82 2.46 5.75
C SER A 40 -3.60 2.15 4.89
N ALA A 41 -3.10 0.91 4.96
CA ALA A 41 -1.97 0.45 4.16
C ALA A 41 -2.26 0.51 2.66
N LEU A 42 -3.49 0.24 2.22
CA LEU A 42 -3.87 0.37 0.81
C LEU A 42 -3.75 1.83 0.33
N LEU A 43 -4.16 2.79 1.17
CA LEU A 43 -3.99 4.22 0.87
C LEU A 43 -2.52 4.64 0.88
N ASP A 44 -1.72 4.07 1.79
CA ASP A 44 -0.26 4.28 1.82
C ASP A 44 0.41 3.74 0.54
N ALA A 45 -0.03 2.59 0.04
CA ALA A 45 0.48 2.04 -1.21
C ALA A 45 0.18 2.94 -2.41
N ILE A 46 -1.05 3.47 -2.52
CA ILE A 46 -1.40 4.44 -3.56
C ILE A 46 -0.51 5.69 -3.48
N THR A 47 -0.26 6.17 -2.25
CA THR A 47 0.62 7.32 -2.02
C THR A 47 2.05 7.00 -2.47
N TRP A 48 2.56 5.84 -2.07
CA TRP A 48 3.88 5.35 -2.48
C TRP A 48 4.03 5.24 -4.00
N SER A 49 3.04 4.67 -4.71
CA SER A 49 3.09 4.55 -6.18
C SER A 49 3.20 5.88 -6.90
N VAL A 50 2.68 6.96 -6.33
CA VAL A 50 2.67 8.29 -6.95
C VAL A 50 3.92 9.09 -6.59
N TRP A 51 4.37 9.01 -5.34
CA TRP A 51 5.41 9.90 -4.81
C TRP A 51 6.71 9.22 -4.40
N GLY A 52 6.74 7.88 -4.33
CA GLY A 52 7.87 7.12 -3.80
C GLY A 52 8.06 7.26 -2.30
N GLU A 53 7.08 7.82 -1.58
CA GLU A 53 7.13 8.02 -0.13
C GLU A 53 5.77 7.72 0.53
N GLY A 54 5.81 7.22 1.77
CA GLY A 54 4.61 6.97 2.57
C GLY A 54 4.13 8.23 3.31
N ARG A 55 2.86 8.28 3.73
CA ARG A 55 2.25 9.47 4.38
C ARG A 55 2.98 9.97 5.65
N LYS A 56 3.74 9.11 6.32
CA LYS A 56 4.50 9.44 7.55
C LYS A 56 5.94 9.91 7.32
N ALA A 57 6.39 10.01 6.06
CA ALA A 57 7.76 10.38 5.72
C ALA A 57 8.19 11.76 6.26
N SER A 58 7.24 12.68 6.46
CA SER A 58 7.52 14.03 6.93
C SER A 58 7.96 14.13 8.41
N GLN A 59 7.77 13.10 9.23
CA GLN A 59 8.21 13.09 10.64
C GLN A 59 9.29 12.07 10.99
N GLU A 60 9.46 11.01 10.21
CA GLU A 60 10.48 9.98 10.44
C GLU A 60 11.56 10.02 9.35
N ARG A 61 12.82 10.22 9.76
CA ARG A 61 14.02 10.31 8.90
C ARG A 61 14.30 9.07 8.01
N LYS A 62 13.48 8.02 8.09
CA LYS A 62 13.57 6.77 7.34
C LYS A 62 12.18 6.20 7.07
N ALA A 63 11.40 6.88 6.23
CA ALA A 63 10.03 6.50 5.87
C ALA A 63 9.92 5.04 5.37
N ASP A 64 10.93 4.59 4.63
CA ASP A 64 10.87 3.36 3.83
C ASP A 64 10.91 2.07 4.68
N TYR A 65 11.66 2.06 5.78
CA TYR A 65 11.78 0.87 6.63
C TYR A 65 10.47 0.52 7.36
N SER A 66 9.59 1.50 7.55
CA SER A 66 8.30 1.29 8.22
C SER A 66 7.25 0.62 7.32
N LEU A 67 7.48 0.61 6.00
CA LEU A 67 6.52 0.12 5.00
C LEU A 67 6.74 -1.35 4.66
N LEU A 68 7.95 -1.86 4.84
CA LEU A 68 8.26 -3.28 4.69
C LEU A 68 7.53 -4.09 5.75
N ARG A 69 6.83 -5.15 5.32
CA ARG A 69 6.18 -6.08 6.24
C ARG A 69 7.21 -6.74 7.16
N MET A 70 6.92 -6.80 8.46
CA MET A 70 7.84 -7.39 9.44
C MET A 70 8.24 -8.82 9.05
N GLY A 71 9.55 -9.09 9.13
CA GLY A 71 10.13 -10.40 8.82
C GLY A 71 10.33 -10.67 7.32
N GLN A 72 10.17 -9.65 6.46
CA GLN A 72 10.45 -9.74 5.03
C GLN A 72 11.72 -8.96 4.69
N GLU A 73 12.32 -9.28 3.54
CA GLU A 73 13.57 -8.65 3.06
C GLU A 73 13.32 -7.67 1.90
N ASP A 74 12.22 -7.85 1.17
CA ASP A 74 11.84 -7.03 0.02
C ASP A 74 10.36 -6.63 0.08
N MET A 75 10.03 -5.53 -0.60
CA MET A 75 8.65 -5.12 -0.86
C MET A 75 8.51 -4.59 -2.30
N GLN A 76 7.31 -4.67 -2.84
CA GLN A 76 6.98 -4.15 -4.17
C GLN A 76 5.59 -3.50 -4.14
N VAL A 77 5.48 -2.37 -4.83
CA VAL A 77 4.23 -1.62 -5.02
C VAL A 77 4.23 -1.10 -6.46
N GLU A 78 3.29 -1.58 -7.29
CA GLU A 78 3.20 -1.26 -8.73
C GLU A 78 1.77 -1.06 -9.22
#